data_AF-A0AAV4XXL4-F1
#
_entry.id   AF-A0AAV4XXL4-F1
#
_cell.length_a   1.000
_cell.length_b   1.000
_cell.length_c   1.000
_cell.angle_alpha   90.00
_cell.angle_beta   90.00
_cell.angle_gamma   90.00
#
_symmetry.space_group_name_H-M   'P 1'
#
loop_
_entity.id
_entity.type
_entity.pdbx_description
1 polymer ?
#
loop_
_entity_poly.entity_id
_entity_poly.type
_entity_poly.pdbx_seq_one_letter_code
_entity_poly.pdbx_strand_id
1 'polypeptide(L)'
;MDEEDTDMEENMSGMEDDPNDSDYEEVRYTLKAKKVKRGKWKLYYDNRSFKKEWLDLFPWVEEDPDDPKFAICRACNKKIKAHKGILDTHQKTKKHIKNISGVDDIEDDDEEQPIKSEKPADSKSFNAPPQQQSVDQILNDDQFSFFTESPIDAAHQAITNLIDKLVEKYHDKRVENLRLQNQIMYQLNRERANSVRAEKQRKLDRHLMREANEKEAVEFQMKFLQEQHDTKINRMERERDAKLKAVEQQLMFTRQEYERKVKLLDQQLQSMK
;
A
#
# COMPACT_ATOMS: atom_id res chain seq x y z
N MET A 1 -76.72 -1.59 -26.00
CA MET A 1 -75.58 -1.29 -26.87
C MET A 1 -74.72 -0.31 -26.10
N ASP A 2 -74.07 -0.81 -25.04
CA ASP A 2 -72.72 -1.44 -25.07
C ASP A 2 -71.73 -0.30 -24.77
N GLU A 3 -70.83 -0.31 -23.80
CA GLU A 3 -70.21 -1.38 -23.00
C GLU A 3 -69.63 -0.76 -21.71
N GLU A 4 -69.56 -1.59 -20.68
CA GLU A 4 -68.83 -1.40 -19.43
C GLU A 4 -67.31 -1.55 -19.69
N ASP A 5 -66.45 -0.79 -19.01
CA ASP A 5 -65.04 -1.16 -18.78
C ASP A 5 -64.43 -0.19 -17.73
N THR A 6 -64.33 -0.55 -16.45
CA THR A 6 -63.46 -1.50 -15.71
C THR A 6 -62.52 -0.71 -14.78
N ASP A 7 -63.05 -0.48 -13.56
CA ASP A 7 -62.28 -0.18 -12.34
C ASP A 7 -61.30 -1.33 -12.05
N MET A 8 -60.00 -1.07 -12.13
CA MET A 8 -58.95 -1.86 -11.49
C MET A 8 -57.77 -0.96 -11.07
N GLU A 9 -58.02 -0.05 -10.11
CA GLU A 9 -56.95 0.64 -9.36
C GLU A 9 -57.07 0.34 -7.86
N GLU A 10 -57.13 -0.95 -7.50
CA GLU A 10 -56.87 -1.41 -6.14
C GLU A 10 -55.84 -2.53 -6.17
N ASN A 11 -54.94 -2.49 -5.18
CA ASN A 11 -54.01 -3.54 -4.77
C ASN A 11 -52.53 -3.41 -5.22
N MET A 12 -51.84 -2.40 -4.68
CA MET A 12 -50.46 -2.59 -4.21
C MET A 12 -50.33 -2.08 -2.77
N SER A 13 -50.98 -2.82 -1.86
CA SER A 13 -50.71 -2.76 -0.43
C SER A 13 -49.54 -3.67 -0.07
N GLY A 14 -48.64 -3.17 0.77
CA GLY A 14 -47.91 -4.03 1.71
C GLY A 14 -46.50 -4.40 1.31
N MET A 15 -45.64 -3.42 1.06
CA MET A 15 -44.24 -3.56 1.44
C MET A 15 -44.07 -2.72 2.70
N GLU A 16 -44.35 -3.34 3.85
CA GLU A 16 -44.09 -2.77 5.16
C GLU A 16 -42.58 -2.53 5.26
N ASP A 17 -42.21 -1.26 5.21
CA ASP A 17 -40.88 -0.78 5.54
C ASP A 17 -40.61 -1.17 7.00
N ASP A 18 -39.94 -2.30 7.20
CA ASP A 18 -39.36 -2.71 8.48
C ASP A 18 -38.38 -1.61 8.93
N PRO A 19 -38.68 -0.82 9.99
CA PRO A 19 -37.85 0.30 10.40
C PRO A 19 -36.54 -0.13 11.06
N ASN A 20 -36.21 -1.43 11.08
CA ASN A 20 -35.11 -1.98 11.86
C ASN A 20 -33.99 -2.64 11.02
N ASP A 21 -33.91 -2.38 9.72
CA ASP A 21 -32.72 -2.72 8.92
C ASP A 21 -31.68 -1.58 8.96
N SER A 22 -31.18 -1.27 10.17
CA SER A 22 -30.14 -0.25 10.38
C SER A 22 -28.75 -0.69 9.88
N ASP A 23 -28.63 -1.88 9.29
CA ASP A 23 -27.39 -2.41 8.73
C ASP A 23 -27.28 -2.13 7.21
N TYR A 24 -28.38 -1.81 6.52
CA TYR A 24 -28.38 -1.61 5.06
C TYR A 24 -27.94 -0.20 4.60
N GLU A 25 -28.08 0.84 5.43
CA GLU A 25 -27.56 2.18 5.10
C GLU A 25 -26.06 2.32 5.34
N GLU A 26 -25.47 1.58 6.29
CA GLU A 26 -24.05 1.72 6.63
C GLU A 26 -23.13 1.12 5.53
N VAL A 27 -23.62 0.12 4.77
CA VAL A 27 -22.91 -0.43 3.61
C VAL A 27 -23.02 0.50 2.37
N ARG A 28 -24.10 1.29 2.23
CA ARG A 28 -24.24 2.24 1.11
C ARG A 28 -23.43 3.53 1.31
N TYR A 29 -23.19 3.97 2.54
CA TYR A 29 -22.30 5.11 2.81
C TYR A 29 -20.81 4.76 2.66
N THR A 30 -20.40 3.51 2.93
CA THR A 30 -19.00 3.09 2.79
C THR A 30 -18.58 2.73 1.35
N LEU A 31 -19.54 2.50 0.44
CA LEU A 31 -19.26 2.26 -0.99
C LEU A 31 -19.28 3.53 -1.87
N LYS A 32 -19.97 4.60 -1.44
CA LYS A 32 -19.96 5.89 -2.17
C LYS A 32 -18.76 6.78 -1.81
N ALA A 33 -18.13 6.59 -0.66
CA ALA A 33 -16.89 7.30 -0.28
C ALA A 33 -15.64 6.87 -1.08
N LYS A 34 -15.66 5.73 -1.78
CA LYS A 34 -14.51 5.22 -2.56
C LYS A 34 -14.47 5.66 -4.03
N LYS A 35 -15.44 6.44 -4.53
CA LYS A 35 -15.54 6.78 -5.98
C LYS A 35 -15.23 8.22 -6.40
N VAL A 36 -14.77 9.12 -5.51
CA VAL A 36 -14.55 10.55 -5.89
C VAL A 36 -13.08 11.00 -5.92
N LYS A 37 -12.11 10.20 -5.45
CA LYS A 37 -10.68 10.61 -5.47
C LYS A 37 -9.87 10.20 -6.71
N ARG A 38 -10.49 9.79 -7.81
CA ARG A 38 -9.79 9.52 -9.10
C ARG A 38 -9.80 10.70 -10.08
N GLY A 39 -10.35 11.86 -9.69
CA GLY A 39 -10.62 12.96 -10.63
C GLY A 39 -9.55 14.04 -10.80
N LYS A 40 -8.59 14.22 -9.88
CA LYS A 40 -7.71 15.42 -9.94
C LYS A 40 -6.47 15.29 -10.81
N TRP A 41 -6.01 14.06 -11.11
CA TRP A 41 -4.83 13.85 -11.96
C TRP A 41 -5.17 13.64 -13.44
N LYS A 42 -6.44 13.39 -13.79
CA LYS A 42 -6.84 13.12 -15.18
C LYS A 42 -6.72 14.38 -16.06
N LEU A 43 -6.96 15.57 -15.50
CA LEU A 43 -6.82 16.85 -16.19
C LEU A 43 -5.37 17.31 -16.40
N TYR A 44 -4.39 16.76 -15.68
CA TYR A 44 -2.99 17.18 -15.83
C TYR A 44 -2.36 16.69 -17.14
N TYR A 45 -2.88 15.61 -17.72
CA TYR A 45 -2.32 15.01 -18.93
C TYR A 45 -3.01 15.47 -20.21
N ASP A 46 -4.21 16.05 -20.15
CA ASP A 46 -4.99 16.32 -21.35
C ASP A 46 -4.60 17.60 -22.10
N ASN A 47 -3.99 18.57 -21.40
CA ASN A 47 -3.58 19.86 -21.97
C ASN A 47 -2.08 19.96 -22.30
N ARG A 48 -1.35 18.84 -22.30
CA ARG A 48 0.08 18.85 -22.64
C ARG A 48 0.28 18.41 -24.08
N SER A 49 0.68 19.38 -24.90
CA SER A 49 1.21 19.14 -26.24
C SER A 49 2.73 19.02 -26.21
N PHE A 50 3.28 18.46 -27.28
CA PHE A 50 4.69 18.45 -27.59
C PHE A 50 5.25 19.86 -27.60
N LYS A 51 6.42 20.04 -26.96
CA LYS A 51 7.12 21.33 -26.93
C LYS A 51 8.36 21.23 -27.80
N LYS A 52 8.59 22.23 -28.66
CA LYS A 52 9.76 22.28 -29.55
C LYS A 52 11.09 22.22 -28.79
N GLU A 53 11.14 22.76 -27.57
CA GLU A 53 12.31 22.67 -26.65
C GLU A 53 12.75 21.23 -26.36
N TRP A 54 11.89 20.23 -26.54
CA TRP A 54 12.24 18.83 -26.34
C TRP A 54 13.03 18.24 -27.49
N LEU A 55 13.03 18.84 -28.67
CA LEU A 55 13.88 18.44 -29.78
C LEU A 55 15.37 18.68 -29.44
N ASP A 56 15.66 19.74 -28.68
CA ASP A 56 17.01 20.06 -28.22
C ASP A 56 17.50 19.07 -27.14
N LEU A 57 16.59 18.61 -26.28
CA LEU A 57 16.90 17.66 -25.20
C LEU A 57 16.92 16.21 -25.65
N PHE A 58 16.07 15.85 -26.61
CA PHE A 58 15.89 14.48 -27.09
C PHE A 58 15.94 14.45 -28.64
N PRO A 59 17.14 14.48 -29.24
CA PRO A 59 17.30 14.56 -30.70
C PRO A 59 16.72 13.37 -31.50
N TRP A 60 16.44 12.26 -30.81
CA TRP A 60 15.84 11.05 -31.36
C TRP A 60 14.30 11.11 -31.41
N VAL A 61 13.68 12.19 -30.91
CA VAL A 61 12.23 12.38 -30.90
C VAL A 61 11.81 13.31 -32.04
N GLU A 62 10.67 13.00 -32.66
CA GLU A 62 10.01 13.82 -33.68
C GLU A 62 8.54 14.07 -33.29
N GLU A 63 8.00 15.22 -33.69
CA GLU A 63 6.59 15.55 -33.47
C GLU A 63 5.72 14.70 -34.40
N ASP A 64 4.64 14.13 -33.87
CA ASP A 64 3.67 13.39 -34.67
C ASP A 64 2.78 14.40 -35.43
N PRO A 65 2.70 14.34 -36.77
CA PRO A 65 1.89 15.28 -37.56
C PRO A 65 0.39 15.12 -37.31
N ASP A 66 -0.06 13.94 -36.87
CA ASP A 66 -1.47 13.65 -36.66
C ASP A 66 -1.94 14.14 -35.28
N ASP A 67 -1.11 13.96 -34.25
CA ASP A 67 -1.46 14.23 -32.85
C ASP A 67 -0.33 14.93 -32.08
N PRO A 68 -0.47 16.22 -31.69
CA PRO A 68 0.55 16.95 -30.93
C PRO A 68 0.70 16.43 -29.48
N LYS A 69 -0.14 15.49 -29.04
CA LYS A 69 -0.04 14.83 -27.72
C LYS A 69 0.94 13.66 -27.73
N PHE A 70 1.36 13.21 -28.92
CA PHE A 70 2.30 12.11 -29.09
C PHE A 70 3.56 12.60 -29.78
N ALA A 71 4.64 11.85 -29.55
CA ALA A 71 5.93 12.05 -30.17
C ALA A 71 6.42 10.71 -30.69
N ILE A 72 7.06 10.70 -31.86
CA ILE A 72 7.57 9.50 -32.50
C ILE A 72 9.06 9.39 -32.15
N CYS A 73 9.46 8.24 -31.60
CA CYS A 73 10.87 7.94 -31.39
C CYS A 73 11.48 7.38 -32.69
N ARG A 74 12.41 8.11 -33.30
CA ARG A 74 13.11 7.72 -34.54
C ARG A 74 13.93 6.43 -34.39
N ALA A 75 14.50 6.19 -33.21
CA ALA A 75 15.27 4.97 -32.94
C ALA A 75 14.36 3.73 -32.80
N CYS A 76 13.17 3.88 -32.21
CA CYS A 76 12.27 2.76 -31.91
C CYS A 76 11.10 2.62 -32.91
N ASN A 77 10.85 3.62 -33.75
CA ASN A 77 9.65 3.79 -34.58
C ASN A 77 8.34 3.55 -33.79
N LYS A 78 8.25 4.09 -32.57
CA LYS A 78 7.07 3.97 -31.70
C LYS A 78 6.49 5.33 -31.34
N LYS A 79 5.15 5.43 -31.34
CA LYS A 79 4.40 6.57 -30.80
C LYS A 79 4.43 6.54 -29.28
N ILE A 80 4.92 7.60 -28.66
CA ILE A 80 5.08 7.76 -27.20
C ILE A 80 4.34 9.03 -26.78
N LYS A 81 3.77 9.07 -25.57
CA LYS A 81 3.16 10.31 -25.06
C LYS A 81 4.20 11.41 -24.94
N ALA A 82 3.88 12.58 -25.47
CA ALA A 82 4.69 13.79 -25.43
C ALA A 82 4.75 14.35 -23.99
N HIS A 83 5.51 13.68 -23.11
CA HIS A 83 5.71 14.10 -21.74
C HIS A 83 7.16 13.90 -21.34
N LYS A 84 7.84 14.96 -20.88
CA LYS A 84 9.26 14.91 -20.49
C LYS A 84 9.63 13.69 -19.65
N GLY A 85 8.85 13.38 -18.61
CA GLY A 85 9.12 12.21 -17.76
C GLY A 85 8.99 10.87 -18.50
N ILE A 86 8.06 10.76 -19.44
CA ILE A 86 7.91 9.53 -20.26
C ILE A 86 9.08 9.42 -21.23
N LEU A 87 9.51 10.53 -21.85
CA LEU A 87 10.67 10.57 -22.74
C LEU A 87 11.97 10.20 -21.98
N ASP A 88 12.18 10.75 -20.78
CA ASP A 88 13.30 10.39 -19.89
C ASP A 88 13.30 8.90 -19.54
N THR A 89 12.13 8.33 -19.23
CA THR A 89 12.05 6.89 -18.97
C THR A 89 12.28 6.06 -20.23
N HIS A 90 11.81 6.51 -21.38
CA HIS A 90 12.00 5.83 -22.66
C HIS A 90 13.48 5.79 -23.05
N GLN A 91 14.20 6.91 -22.86
CA GLN A 91 15.63 7.00 -23.12
C GLN A 91 16.45 5.93 -22.37
N LYS A 92 15.98 5.54 -21.18
CA LYS A 92 16.62 4.54 -20.32
C LYS A 92 16.19 3.11 -20.61
N THR A 93 15.22 2.90 -21.50
CA THR A 93 14.78 1.54 -21.83
C THR A 93 15.86 0.81 -22.62
N LYS A 94 16.10 -0.47 -22.28
CA LYS A 94 17.11 -1.30 -22.97
C LYS A 94 16.91 -1.34 -24.48
N LYS A 95 15.64 -1.44 -24.95
CA LYS A 95 15.30 -1.42 -26.38
C LYS A 95 15.75 -0.13 -27.06
N HIS A 96 15.50 1.01 -26.43
CA HIS A 96 15.91 2.30 -26.98
C HIS A 96 17.44 2.44 -27.01
N ILE A 97 18.12 2.03 -25.93
CA ILE A 97 19.58 2.06 -25.86
C ILE A 97 20.19 1.17 -26.95
N LYS A 98 19.69 -0.06 -27.13
CA LYS A 98 20.15 -1.00 -28.18
C LYS A 98 20.00 -0.39 -29.57
N ASN A 99 18.82 0.15 -29.88
CA ASN A 99 18.53 0.76 -31.18
C ASN A 99 19.35 2.03 -31.44
N ILE A 100 19.60 2.86 -30.42
CA ILE A 100 20.46 4.05 -30.57
C ILE A 100 21.93 3.66 -30.74
N SER A 101 22.40 2.63 -30.03
CA SER A 101 23.80 2.20 -30.13
C SER A 101 24.15 1.57 -31.48
N GLY A 102 23.15 1.27 -32.33
CA GLY A 102 23.37 0.65 -33.64
C GLY A 102 24.02 -0.73 -33.56
N VAL A 103 23.99 -1.35 -32.38
CA VAL A 103 24.47 -2.72 -32.17
C VAL A 103 23.29 -3.64 -32.50
N ASP A 104 23.08 -3.83 -33.80
CA ASP A 104 22.24 -4.89 -34.35
C ASP A 104 22.95 -6.25 -34.10
N ASP A 105 23.10 -6.61 -32.83
CA ASP A 105 23.39 -7.97 -32.43
C ASP A 105 22.12 -8.79 -32.66
N ILE A 106 22.13 -9.46 -33.81
CA ILE A 106 21.70 -10.85 -34.10
C ILE A 106 20.65 -11.38 -33.12
N GLU A 107 19.50 -11.73 -33.70
CA GLU A 107 18.33 -12.43 -33.17
C GLU A 107 18.61 -13.34 -31.95
N ASP A 108 18.32 -12.85 -30.75
CA ASP A 108 17.90 -13.71 -29.63
C ASP A 108 16.37 -13.77 -29.65
N ASP A 109 15.89 -14.77 -30.37
CA ASP A 109 14.50 -15.24 -30.46
C ASP A 109 14.09 -15.96 -29.15
N ASP A 110 14.13 -15.25 -28.02
CA ASP A 110 13.61 -15.75 -26.75
C ASP A 110 12.33 -14.99 -26.37
N GLU A 111 11.19 -15.55 -26.80
CA GLU A 111 9.88 -15.30 -26.22
C GLU A 111 9.91 -15.48 -24.69
N GLU A 112 9.95 -14.38 -23.94
CA GLU A 112 9.61 -14.38 -22.52
C GLU A 112 8.12 -14.70 -22.33
N GLN A 113 7.80 -15.98 -22.13
CA GLN A 113 6.57 -16.36 -21.42
C GLN A 113 6.67 -15.97 -19.93
N PRO A 114 5.56 -15.53 -19.30
CA PRO A 114 5.57 -15.08 -17.92
C PRO A 114 5.66 -16.27 -16.97
N ILE A 115 6.83 -16.46 -16.34
CA ILE A 115 7.05 -17.45 -15.29
C ILE A 115 6.23 -17.04 -14.05
N LYS A 116 5.11 -17.74 -13.85
CA LYS A 116 4.38 -17.79 -12.59
C LYS A 116 5.27 -18.45 -11.54
N SER A 117 5.45 -17.76 -10.42
CA SER A 117 6.13 -18.23 -9.23
C SER A 117 5.38 -19.39 -8.56
N GLU A 118 5.89 -20.61 -8.69
CA GLU A 118 5.52 -21.75 -7.85
C GLU A 118 6.76 -22.37 -7.19
N LYS A 119 6.69 -22.46 -5.85
CA LYS A 119 7.26 -23.40 -4.88
C LYS A 119 8.72 -23.91 -5.00
N PRO A 120 9.44 -24.04 -3.85
CA PRO A 120 10.73 -24.70 -3.79
C PRO A 120 10.52 -26.23 -3.81
N ALA A 121 10.84 -26.86 -4.94
CA ALA A 121 11.01 -28.30 -5.04
C ALA A 121 12.51 -28.64 -4.99
N ASP A 122 12.82 -29.69 -4.24
CA ASP A 122 14.11 -30.36 -4.15
C ASP A 122 14.85 -30.47 -5.49
N SER A 123 16.03 -29.86 -5.57
CA SER A 123 17.01 -30.14 -6.62
C SER A 123 18.12 -31.02 -6.05
N LYS A 124 17.86 -32.34 -6.05
CA LYS A 124 18.88 -33.39 -6.17
C LYS A 124 19.49 -33.33 -7.58
N SER A 125 20.78 -33.66 -7.66
CA SER A 125 21.58 -33.90 -8.88
C SER A 125 22.08 -32.61 -9.57
N PHE A 126 23.36 -32.41 -9.89
CA PHE A 126 24.34 -33.33 -10.45
C PHE A 126 25.74 -33.03 -9.89
N ASN A 127 26.35 -34.02 -9.22
CA ASN A 127 27.80 -34.08 -9.01
C ASN A 127 28.34 -35.05 -10.04
N ALA A 128 28.71 -34.55 -11.22
CA ALA A 128 29.53 -35.31 -12.16
C ALA A 128 30.98 -35.23 -11.66
N PRO A 129 31.66 -36.35 -11.35
CA PRO A 129 33.05 -36.31 -10.96
C PRO A 129 33.89 -35.86 -12.17
N PRO A 130 34.78 -34.86 -12.03
CA PRO A 130 35.79 -34.63 -13.04
C PRO A 130 36.64 -35.90 -13.11
N GLN A 131 36.78 -36.47 -14.30
CA GLN A 131 37.67 -37.58 -14.56
C GLN A 131 39.07 -37.19 -14.08
N GLN A 132 39.47 -37.73 -12.92
CA GLN A 132 40.83 -37.70 -12.44
C GLN A 132 41.66 -38.54 -13.41
N GLN A 133 42.36 -37.86 -14.32
CA GLN A 133 43.54 -38.45 -14.92
C GLN A 133 44.53 -38.68 -13.78
N SER A 134 44.84 -39.94 -13.53
CA SER A 134 45.76 -40.40 -12.50
C SER A 134 47.13 -39.77 -12.70
N VAL A 135 47.52 -38.89 -11.78
CA VAL A 135 48.84 -38.24 -11.72
C VAL A 135 49.98 -39.26 -11.49
N ASP A 136 49.64 -40.50 -11.13
CA ASP A 136 50.59 -41.57 -10.82
C ASP A 136 51.35 -42.15 -12.02
N GLN A 137 51.12 -41.67 -13.26
CA GLN A 137 51.84 -42.14 -14.46
C GLN A 137 52.97 -41.23 -14.95
N ILE A 138 53.24 -40.09 -14.30
CA ILE A 138 54.35 -39.19 -14.68
C ILE A 138 55.58 -39.35 -13.75
N LEU A 139 55.47 -40.10 -12.65
CA LEU A 139 56.55 -40.21 -11.65
C LEU A 139 57.51 -41.41 -11.82
N ASN A 140 57.43 -42.16 -12.93
CA ASN A 140 58.26 -43.37 -13.13
C ASN A 140 59.47 -43.19 -14.06
N ASP A 141 59.77 -41.97 -14.53
CA ASP A 141 60.96 -41.69 -15.36
C ASP A 141 62.08 -40.90 -14.64
N ASP A 142 62.01 -40.71 -13.32
CA ASP A 142 63.09 -40.11 -12.52
C ASP A 142 64.10 -41.14 -11.99
N GLN A 143 64.46 -42.12 -12.83
CA GLN A 143 65.68 -42.89 -12.63
C GLN A 143 66.79 -42.21 -13.43
N PHE A 144 67.84 -41.75 -12.72
CA PHE A 144 69.12 -41.26 -13.24
C PHE A 144 69.24 -39.79 -13.68
N SER A 145 69.45 -38.92 -12.70
CA SER A 145 70.62 -38.02 -12.71
C SER A 145 71.01 -37.62 -11.29
N PHE A 146 71.85 -38.43 -10.65
CA PHE A 146 72.62 -38.04 -9.47
C PHE A 146 73.73 -37.07 -9.91
N PHE A 147 73.31 -35.93 -10.47
CA PHE A 147 74.20 -34.81 -10.73
C PHE A 147 74.39 -34.15 -9.38
N THR A 148 75.63 -34.08 -8.92
CA THR A 148 75.99 -33.31 -7.72
C THR A 148 75.56 -31.87 -7.97
N GLU A 149 74.41 -31.46 -7.44
CA GLU A 149 73.94 -30.08 -7.52
C GLU A 149 75.07 -29.17 -7.05
N SER A 150 75.42 -28.19 -7.89
CA SER A 150 76.36 -27.16 -7.51
C SER A 150 75.80 -26.49 -6.25
N PRO A 151 76.61 -26.23 -5.21
CA PRO A 151 76.18 -25.50 -4.01
C PRO A 151 75.46 -24.18 -4.33
N ILE A 152 75.73 -23.59 -5.50
CA ILE A 152 75.09 -22.40 -6.04
C ILE A 152 73.61 -22.66 -6.41
N ASP A 153 73.31 -23.79 -7.04
CA ASP A 153 71.94 -24.13 -7.47
C ASP A 153 71.05 -24.44 -6.27
N ALA A 154 71.59 -25.15 -5.27
CA ALA A 154 70.90 -25.38 -3.99
C ALA A 154 70.59 -24.06 -3.27
N ALA A 155 71.51 -23.09 -3.29
CA ALA A 155 71.29 -21.77 -2.72
C ALA A 155 70.23 -20.96 -3.49
N HIS A 156 70.26 -20.99 -4.83
CA HIS A 156 69.23 -20.36 -5.65
C HIS A 156 67.85 -20.98 -5.40
N GLN A 157 67.75 -22.30 -5.34
CA GLN A 157 66.49 -22.99 -5.05
C GLN A 157 65.96 -22.64 -3.66
N ALA A 158 66.84 -22.55 -2.65
CA ALA A 158 66.46 -22.10 -1.31
C ALA A 158 65.92 -20.66 -1.30
N ILE A 159 66.54 -19.76 -2.09
CA ILE A 159 66.08 -18.38 -2.24
C ILE A 159 64.72 -18.32 -2.95
N THR A 160 64.54 -19.05 -4.05
CA THR A 160 63.26 -19.11 -4.78
C THR A 160 62.14 -19.63 -3.88
N ASN A 161 62.38 -20.71 -3.13
CA ASN A 161 61.42 -21.25 -2.17
C ASN A 161 61.06 -20.25 -1.06
N LEU A 162 62.00 -19.40 -0.64
CA LEU A 162 61.72 -18.35 0.33
C LEU A 162 60.85 -17.25 -0.28
N ILE A 163 61.12 -16.84 -1.52
CA ILE A 163 60.33 -15.85 -2.26
C ILE A 163 58.90 -16.36 -2.44
N ASP A 164 58.72 -17.60 -2.90
CA ASP A 164 57.40 -18.20 -3.11
C ASP A 164 56.59 -18.24 -1.81
N LYS A 165 57.22 -18.63 -0.68
CA LYS A 165 56.56 -18.61 0.64
C LYS A 165 56.18 -17.20 1.11
N LEU A 166 56.97 -16.18 0.76
CA LEU A 166 56.64 -14.80 1.10
C LEU A 166 55.48 -14.27 0.23
N VAL A 167 55.49 -14.62 -1.05
CA VAL A 167 54.42 -14.29 -2.00
C VAL A 167 53.12 -14.98 -1.62
N GLU A 168 53.15 -16.26 -1.28
CA GLU A 168 52.01 -17.04 -0.79
C GLU A 168 51.42 -16.41 0.48
N LYS A 169 52.26 -16.12 1.50
CA LYS A 169 51.81 -15.42 2.72
C LYS A 169 51.19 -14.06 2.44
N TYR A 170 51.74 -13.30 1.49
CA TYR A 170 51.17 -12.02 1.09
C TYR A 170 49.80 -12.20 0.43
N HIS A 171 49.65 -13.17 -0.47
CA HIS A 171 48.38 -13.48 -1.11
C HIS A 171 47.33 -13.96 -0.11
N ASP A 172 47.68 -14.84 0.82
CA ASP A 172 46.79 -15.29 1.88
C ASP A 172 46.29 -14.12 2.73
N LYS A 173 47.20 -13.23 3.15
CA LYS A 173 46.84 -12.05 3.93
C LYS A 173 45.94 -11.09 3.14
N ARG A 174 46.18 -10.95 1.84
CA ARG A 174 45.33 -10.12 0.96
C ARG A 174 43.94 -10.73 0.78
N VAL A 175 43.84 -12.03 0.57
CA VAL A 175 42.57 -12.76 0.46
C VAL A 175 41.79 -12.64 1.77
N GLU A 176 42.45 -12.80 2.91
CA GLU A 176 41.80 -12.68 4.22
C GLU A 176 41.30 -11.25 4.49
N ASN A 177 42.08 -10.22 4.14
CA ASN A 177 41.61 -8.83 4.20
C ASN A 177 40.37 -8.59 3.33
N LEU A 178 40.35 -9.13 2.10
CA LEU A 178 39.20 -9.00 1.20
C LEU A 178 37.97 -9.74 1.75
N ARG A 179 38.15 -10.92 2.37
CA ARG A 179 37.07 -11.65 3.05
C ARG A 179 36.48 -10.81 4.20
N LEU A 180 37.33 -10.25 5.04
CA LEU A 180 36.91 -9.41 6.15
C LEU A 180 36.16 -8.17 5.66
N GLN A 181 36.66 -7.50 4.62
CA GLN A 181 35.99 -6.34 4.01
C GLN A 181 34.61 -6.71 3.47
N ASN A 182 34.50 -7.82 2.74
CA ASN A 182 33.21 -8.31 2.24
C ASN A 182 32.26 -8.64 3.39
N GLN A 183 32.74 -9.30 4.45
CA GLN A 183 31.94 -9.61 5.64
C GLN A 183 31.38 -8.35 6.31
N ILE A 184 32.20 -7.32 6.47
CA ILE A 184 31.77 -6.02 7.02
C ILE A 184 30.70 -5.39 6.13
N MET A 185 30.90 -5.40 4.81
CA MET A 185 29.92 -4.87 3.85
C MET A 185 28.57 -5.61 3.95
N TYR A 186 28.59 -6.94 4.10
CA TYR A 186 27.36 -7.72 4.31
C TYR A 186 26.66 -7.35 5.62
N GLN A 187 27.41 -7.17 6.71
CA GLN A 187 26.86 -6.75 8.00
C GLN A 187 26.20 -5.37 7.90
N LEU A 188 26.90 -4.38 7.31
CA LEU A 188 26.35 -3.04 7.12
C LEU A 188 25.09 -3.04 6.26
N ASN A 189 25.05 -3.83 5.18
CA ASN A 189 23.85 -3.96 4.35
C ASN A 189 22.68 -4.59 5.11
N ARG A 190 22.95 -5.60 5.95
CA ARG A 190 21.96 -6.23 6.82
C ARG A 190 21.41 -5.24 7.84
N GLU A 191 22.27 -4.48 8.51
CA GLU A 191 21.88 -3.44 9.47
C GLU A 191 21.08 -2.32 8.82
N ARG A 192 21.50 -1.88 7.63
CA ARG A 192 20.75 -0.90 6.84
C ARG A 192 19.35 -1.40 6.50
N ALA A 193 19.21 -2.65 6.05
CA ALA A 193 17.91 -3.25 5.77
C ALA A 193 17.03 -3.33 7.03
N ASN A 194 17.61 -3.70 8.18
CA ASN A 194 16.92 -3.74 9.46
C ASN A 194 16.47 -2.34 9.90
N SER A 195 17.32 -1.34 9.76
CA SER A 195 17.01 0.07 10.08
C SER A 195 15.83 0.58 9.24
N VAL A 196 15.83 0.30 7.92
CA VAL A 196 14.72 0.67 7.03
C VAL A 196 13.42 -0.03 7.44
N ARG A 197 13.46 -1.31 7.82
CA ARG A 197 12.26 -2.02 8.32
C ARG A 197 11.77 -1.42 9.63
N ALA A 198 12.66 -1.12 10.57
CA ALA A 198 12.32 -0.51 11.85
C ALA A 198 11.72 0.89 11.66
N GLU A 199 12.24 1.70 10.73
CA GLU A 199 11.68 3.01 10.41
C GLU A 199 10.27 2.90 9.82
N LYS A 200 10.05 1.94 8.91
CA LYS A 200 8.71 1.64 8.36
C LYS A 200 7.74 1.23 9.48
N GLN A 201 8.17 0.38 10.41
CA GLN A 201 7.36 -0.01 11.55
C GLN A 201 6.99 1.20 12.43
N ARG A 202 7.97 2.02 12.81
CA ARG A 202 7.71 3.25 13.58
C ARG A 202 6.76 4.22 12.87
N LYS A 203 6.81 4.29 11.54
CA LYS A 203 5.87 5.11 10.74
C LYS A 203 4.45 4.55 10.82
N LEU A 204 4.30 3.23 10.73
CA LEU A 204 3.03 2.55 10.89
C LEU A 204 2.45 2.75 12.29
N ASP A 205 3.27 2.58 13.33
CA ASP A 205 2.85 2.77 14.73
C ASP A 205 2.37 4.21 14.98
N ARG A 206 3.09 5.22 14.44
CA ARG A 206 2.65 6.62 14.49
C ARG A 206 1.36 6.89 13.73
N HIS A 207 1.06 6.12 12.68
CA HIS A 207 -0.21 6.24 11.97
C HIS A 207 -1.34 5.66 12.82
N LEU A 208 -1.14 4.45 13.36
CA LEU A 208 -2.12 3.79 14.22
C LEU A 208 -2.43 4.62 15.47
N MET A 209 -1.41 5.21 16.09
CA MET A 209 -1.60 6.09 17.24
C MET A 209 -2.42 7.34 16.91
N ARG A 210 -2.18 7.97 15.75
CA ARG A 210 -2.99 9.12 15.31
C ARG A 210 -4.44 8.73 15.04
N GLU A 211 -4.65 7.59 14.37
CA GLU A 211 -6.00 7.07 14.12
C GLU A 211 -6.74 6.74 15.43
N ALA A 212 -6.04 6.17 16.42
CA ALA A 212 -6.60 5.92 17.75
C ALA A 212 -7.01 7.23 18.45
N ASN A 213 -6.14 8.24 18.44
CA ASN A 213 -6.44 9.55 19.02
C ASN A 213 -7.60 10.26 18.29
N GLU A 214 -7.68 10.14 16.98
CA GLU A 214 -8.80 10.68 16.18
C GLU A 214 -10.12 9.99 16.55
N LYS A 215 -10.12 8.66 16.72
CA LYS A 215 -11.30 7.92 17.18
C LYS A 215 -11.73 8.34 18.58
N GLU A 216 -10.78 8.47 19.51
CA GLU A 216 -11.05 8.92 20.87
C GLU A 216 -11.62 10.36 20.89
N ALA A 217 -11.10 11.25 20.06
CA ALA A 217 -11.62 12.62 19.94
C ALA A 217 -13.06 12.65 19.40
N VAL A 218 -13.37 11.82 18.40
CA VAL A 218 -14.74 11.69 17.87
C VAL A 218 -15.68 11.09 18.91
N GLU A 219 -15.24 10.07 19.63
CA GLU A 219 -16.02 9.46 20.71
C GLU A 219 -16.32 10.46 21.82
N PHE A 220 -15.32 11.26 22.22
CA PHE A 220 -15.48 12.32 23.20
C PHE A 220 -16.49 13.38 22.73
N GLN A 221 -16.40 13.81 21.47
CA GLN A 221 -17.35 14.77 20.88
C GLN A 221 -18.79 14.21 20.86
N MET A 222 -18.95 12.93 20.50
CA MET A 222 -20.25 12.27 20.49
C MET A 222 -20.84 12.17 21.91
N LYS A 223 -20.03 11.78 22.90
CA LYS A 223 -20.44 11.74 24.32
C LYS A 223 -20.89 13.11 24.83
N PHE A 224 -20.14 14.16 24.48
CA PHE A 224 -20.49 15.53 24.86
C PHE A 224 -21.83 15.97 24.26
N LEU A 225 -22.07 15.69 22.97
CA LEU A 225 -23.35 15.99 22.33
C LEU A 225 -24.49 15.20 22.99
N GLN A 226 -24.28 13.92 23.27
CA GLN A 226 -25.26 13.07 23.96
C GLN A 226 -25.62 13.64 25.34
N GLU A 227 -24.64 14.06 26.14
CA GLU A 227 -24.87 14.68 27.45
C GLU A 227 -25.69 15.99 27.35
N GLN A 228 -25.47 16.79 26.29
CA GLN A 228 -26.29 17.97 26.03
C GLN A 228 -27.75 17.60 25.71
N HIS A 229 -27.95 16.57 24.89
CA HIS A 229 -29.29 16.06 24.57
C HIS A 229 -30.00 15.55 25.83
N ASP A 230 -29.32 14.74 26.64
CA ASP A 230 -29.86 14.21 27.89
C ASP A 230 -30.20 15.33 28.88
N THR A 231 -29.33 16.35 29.00
CA THR A 231 -29.60 17.52 29.84
C THR A 231 -30.84 18.28 29.37
N LYS A 232 -31.03 18.42 28.04
CA LYS A 232 -32.21 19.06 27.46
C LYS A 232 -33.48 18.25 27.70
N ILE A 233 -33.43 16.93 27.53
CA ILE A 233 -34.56 16.02 27.80
C ILE A 233 -34.95 16.12 29.28
N ASN A 234 -33.99 15.94 30.18
CA ASN A 234 -34.20 16.06 31.62
C ASN A 234 -34.83 17.40 32.03
N ARG A 235 -34.45 18.50 31.37
CA ARG A 235 -35.06 19.80 31.61
C ARG A 235 -36.53 19.82 31.20
N MET A 236 -36.84 19.35 29.98
CA MET A 236 -38.23 19.31 29.49
C MET A 236 -39.12 18.40 30.35
N GLU A 237 -38.58 17.28 30.81
CA GLU A 237 -39.29 16.37 31.72
C GLU A 237 -39.62 17.03 33.07
N ARG A 238 -38.65 17.72 33.69
CA ARG A 238 -38.91 18.49 34.93
C ARG A 238 -39.96 19.57 34.73
N GLU A 239 -39.92 20.29 33.60
CA GLU A 239 -40.92 21.32 33.28
C GLU A 239 -42.32 20.70 33.07
N ARG A 240 -42.40 19.54 32.41
CA ARG A 240 -43.65 18.78 32.25
C ARG A 240 -44.20 18.32 33.60
N ASP A 241 -43.37 17.74 34.45
CA ASP A 241 -43.79 17.20 35.75
C ASP A 241 -44.21 18.34 36.71
N ALA A 242 -43.55 19.49 36.64
CA ALA A 242 -43.97 20.69 37.38
C ALA A 242 -45.35 21.19 36.93
N LYS A 243 -45.61 21.22 35.62
CA LYS A 243 -46.93 21.56 35.07
C LYS A 243 -48.00 20.55 35.50
N LEU A 244 -47.68 19.26 35.47
CA LEU A 244 -48.60 18.21 35.90
C LEU A 244 -48.99 18.39 37.37
N LYS A 245 -48.01 18.61 38.26
CA LYS A 245 -48.25 18.90 39.68
C LYS A 245 -49.10 20.17 39.90
N ALA A 246 -48.89 21.21 39.10
CA ALA A 246 -49.70 22.42 39.19
C ALA A 246 -51.18 22.17 38.81
N VAL A 247 -51.42 21.35 37.77
CA VAL A 247 -52.77 20.94 37.38
C VAL A 247 -53.42 20.08 38.47
N GLU A 248 -52.69 19.12 39.04
CA GLU A 248 -53.17 18.29 40.16
C GLU A 248 -53.58 19.16 41.36
N GLN A 249 -52.77 20.17 41.71
CA GLN A 249 -53.09 21.12 42.77
C GLN A 249 -54.36 21.93 42.45
N GLN A 250 -54.49 22.45 41.22
CA GLN A 250 -55.71 23.17 40.79
C GLN A 250 -56.95 22.28 40.88
N LEU A 251 -56.86 21.02 40.48
CA LEU A 251 -57.95 20.06 40.61
C LEU A 251 -58.31 19.80 42.08
N MET A 252 -57.31 19.69 42.97
CA MET A 252 -57.56 19.56 44.40
C MET A 252 -58.29 20.78 44.98
N PHE A 253 -57.87 22.00 44.65
CA PHE A 253 -58.56 23.21 45.10
C PHE A 253 -60.00 23.28 44.57
N THR A 254 -60.18 23.01 43.27
CA THR A 254 -61.51 23.00 42.63
C THR A 254 -62.44 21.98 43.28
N ARG A 255 -61.92 20.79 43.61
CA ARG A 255 -62.68 19.75 44.34
C ARG A 255 -63.09 20.22 45.73
N GLN A 256 -62.18 20.82 46.50
CA GLN A 256 -62.50 21.35 47.83
C GLN A 256 -63.55 22.47 47.78
N GLU A 257 -63.47 23.37 46.79
CA GLU A 257 -64.48 24.41 46.60
C GLU A 257 -65.85 23.81 46.25
N TYR A 258 -65.87 22.82 45.37
CA TYR A 258 -67.10 22.10 45.03
C TYR A 258 -67.71 21.43 46.26
N GLU A 259 -66.91 20.70 47.06
CA GLU A 259 -67.36 20.08 48.31
C GLU A 259 -67.91 21.11 49.32
N ARG A 260 -67.31 22.30 49.43
CA ARG A 260 -67.86 23.39 50.26
C ARG A 260 -69.19 23.92 49.73
N LYS A 261 -69.31 24.14 48.42
CA LYS A 261 -70.55 24.60 47.78
C LYS A 261 -71.69 23.60 47.96
N VAL A 262 -71.41 22.30 47.80
CA VAL A 262 -72.38 21.22 48.03
C VAL A 262 -72.87 21.24 49.49
N LYS A 263 -71.95 21.31 50.47
CA LYS A 263 -72.32 21.39 51.89
C LYS A 263 -73.22 22.60 52.22
N LEU A 264 -72.95 23.75 51.60
CA LEU A 264 -73.80 24.95 51.77
C LEU A 264 -75.20 24.75 51.19
N LEU A 265 -75.30 24.14 50.00
CA LEU A 265 -76.59 23.82 49.39
C LEU A 265 -77.40 22.84 50.25
N ASP A 266 -76.75 21.79 50.77
CA ASP A 266 -77.40 20.83 51.68
C ASP A 266 -77.93 21.52 52.95
N GLN A 267 -77.17 22.45 53.51
CA GLN A 267 -77.59 23.24 54.67
C GLN A 267 -78.80 24.12 54.35
N GLN A 268 -78.83 24.77 53.18
CA GLN A 268 -79.98 25.55 52.73
C GLN A 268 -81.22 24.66 52.55
N LEU A 269 -81.07 23.50 51.92
CA LEU A 269 -82.16 22.54 51.74
C LEU A 269 -82.71 22.03 53.09
N GLN A 270 -81.85 21.82 54.09
CA GLN A 270 -82.27 21.44 55.43
C GLN A 270 -83.05 22.56 56.14
N SER A 271 -82.66 23.83 55.95
CA SER A 271 -83.34 24.99 56.55
C SER A 271 -84.74 25.28 56.00
N MET A 272 -85.07 24.73 54.83
CA MET A 272 -86.40 24.89 54.21
C MET A 272 -87.41 23.82 54.62
N LYS A 273 -87.00 22.80 55.39
CA LYS A 273 -87.88 21.76 55.93
C LYS A 273 -88.37 22.13 57.31
#